data_AF-A0AAV3SYS5-F1
#
_entry.id   AF-A0AAV3SYS5-F1
#
_cell.length_a   1.000
_cell.length_b   1.000
_cell.length_c   1.000
_cell.angle_alpha   90.00
_cell.angle_beta   90.00
_cell.angle_gamma   90.00
#
_symmetry.space_group_name_H-M   'P 1'
#
loop_
_entity.id
_entity.type
_entity.pdbx_description
1 polymer ?
#
loop_
_entity_poly.entity_id
_entity_poly.type
_entity_poly.pdbx_seq_one_letter_code
_entity_poly.pdbx_strand_id
1 'polypeptide(L)' 'MSTTLRVSDDTKALLEHLKRDDETFDELLERLAQSEKPINVGAWSEDQADRARTAVKRSRESFER' A
#
# COMPACT_ATOMS: atom_id res chain seq x y z
N MET A 1 12.40 7.95 11.32
CA MET A 1 12.08 9.12 10.48
C MET A 1 10.64 8.97 10.04
N SER A 2 9.74 9.91 10.36
CA SER A 2 8.32 9.80 9.99
C SER A 2 8.06 10.57 8.70
N THR A 3 7.61 9.88 7.66
CA THR A 3 7.10 10.47 6.42
C THR A 3 5.57 10.52 6.47
N THR A 4 4.99 11.68 6.17
CA THR A 4 3.53 11.84 6.16
C THR A 4 2.97 11.43 4.80
N LEU A 5 2.07 10.45 4.78
CA LEU A 5 1.32 10.05 3.59
C LEU A 5 -0.09 10.63 3.67
N ARG A 6 -0.48 11.43 2.67
CA ARG A 6 -1.86 11.91 2.52
C ARG A 6 -2.70 10.81 1.87
N VAL A 7 -3.76 10.40 2.55
CA VAL A 7 -4.71 9.40 2.07
C VAL A 7 -6.11 10.01 2.01
N SER A 8 -7.02 9.42 1.23
CA SER A 8 -8.43 9.81 1.24
C SER A 8 -9.08 9.42 2.57
N ASP A 9 -10.18 10.10 2.93
CA ASP A 9 -10.92 9.80 4.15
C ASP A 9 -11.46 8.36 4.15
N ASP A 10 -11.89 7.85 2.98
CA ASP A 10 -12.32 6.46 2.82
C ASP A 10 -11.19 5.46 3.11
N THR A 11 -10.00 5.75 2.62
CA THR A 11 -8.81 4.91 2.87
C THR A 11 -8.46 4.94 4.35
N LYS A 12 -8.53 6.10 4.98
CA LYS A 12 -8.31 6.25 6.42
C LYS A 12 -9.33 5.45 7.23
N ALA A 13 -10.61 5.49 6.88
CA ALA A 13 -11.67 4.74 7.55
C ALA A 13 -11.45 3.22 7.44
N LEU A 14 -11.00 2.74 6.27
CA LEU A 14 -10.63 1.34 6.10
C LEU A 14 -9.44 0.95 6.97
N LEU A 15 -8.40 1.80 7.03
CA LEU A 15 -7.24 1.56 7.88
C LEU A 15 -7.62 1.54 9.36
N GLU A 16 -8.47 2.45 9.82
CA GLU A 16 -9.01 2.44 11.20
C GLU A 16 -9.75 1.13 11.52
N HIS A 17 -10.52 0.59 10.57
CA HIS A 17 -11.23 -0.67 10.77
C HIS A 17 -10.29 -1.89 10.84
N LEU A 18 -9.18 -1.85 10.09
CA LEU A 18 -8.17 -2.90 10.09
C LEU A 18 -7.17 -2.79 11.24
N LYS A 19 -7.13 -1.61 11.88
CA LYS A 19 -6.26 -1.27 12.98
C LYS A 19 -6.75 -1.95 14.27
N ARG A 20 -5.84 -2.58 15.01
CA ARG A 20 -6.08 -3.06 16.37
C ARG A 20 -6.06 -1.92 17.38
N ASP A 21 -6.70 -2.13 18.53
CA ASP A 21 -6.85 -1.10 19.57
C ASP A 21 -5.51 -0.56 20.10
N ASP A 22 -4.50 -1.43 20.21
CA ASP A 22 -3.18 -1.11 20.78
C ASP A 22 -2.06 -1.01 19.73
N GLU A 23 -2.38 -0.95 18.43
CA GLU A 23 -1.37 -0.78 17.37
C GLU A 23 -1.41 0.65 16.80
N THR A 24 -0.30 1.12 16.25
CA THR A 24 -0.21 2.35 15.46
C THR A 24 -0.49 2.08 13.99
N PHE A 25 -0.72 3.13 13.18
CA PHE A 25 -0.86 2.96 11.73
C PHE A 25 0.42 2.42 11.08
N ASP A 26 1.59 2.78 11.60
CA ASP A 26 2.86 2.29 11.07
C ASP A 26 3.00 0.78 11.33
N GLU A 27 2.63 0.30 12.52
CA GLU A 27 2.63 -1.12 12.86
C GLU A 27 1.58 -1.91 12.09
N LEU A 28 0.40 -1.33 11.85
CA LEU A 28 -0.61 -1.89 10.95
C LEU A 28 -0.04 -2.07 9.53
N LEU A 29 0.60 -1.03 8.99
CA LEU A 29 1.19 -1.06 7.65
C LEU A 29 2.34 -2.07 7.56
N GLU A 30 3.19 -2.13 8.58
CA GLU A 30 4.25 -3.13 8.68
C GLU A 30 3.69 -4.56 8.73
N ARG A 31 2.64 -4.78 9.54
CA ARG A 31 1.95 -6.09 9.62
C ARG A 31 1.30 -6.47 8.29
N LEU A 32 0.61 -5.55 7.63
CA LEU A 32 0.02 -5.77 6.31
C LEU A 32 1.10 -6.15 5.30
N ALA A 33 2.20 -5.38 5.27
CA ALA A 33 3.33 -5.61 4.38
C ALA A 33 4.10 -6.90 4.68
N GLN A 34 4.08 -7.39 5.92
CA GLN A 34 4.68 -8.69 6.31
C GLN A 34 3.72 -9.87 6.10
N SER A 35 2.39 -9.63 6.13
CA SER A 35 1.37 -10.66 5.94
C SER A 35 1.20 -11.08 4.48
N GLU A 36 1.41 -10.15 3.54
CA GLU A 36 1.78 -10.51 2.18
C GLU A 36 3.25 -10.93 2.22
N LYS A 37 3.57 -12.14 1.74
CA LYS A 37 4.97 -12.56 1.56
C LYS A 37 5.73 -11.39 0.94
N PRO A 38 6.84 -10.92 1.52
CA PRO A 38 7.49 -9.71 1.06
C PRO A 38 7.73 -9.87 -0.43
N ILE A 39 7.18 -8.95 -1.23
CA ILE A 39 7.71 -8.71 -2.56
C ILE A 39 9.13 -8.27 -2.30
N ASN A 40 10.05 -9.24 -2.35
CA ASN A 40 11.47 -9.03 -2.15
C ASN A 40 11.83 -7.90 -3.13
N VAL A 41 12.25 -6.75 -2.61
CA VAL A 41 12.69 -5.64 -3.47
C VAL A 41 14.00 -6.11 -4.08
N GLY A 42 13.90 -6.78 -5.23
CA GLY A 42 14.92 -7.61 -5.88
C GLY A 42 14.42 -8.94 -6.47
N ALA A 43 13.19 -9.38 -6.19
CA ALA A 43 12.57 -10.60 -6.77
C ALA A 43 11.81 -10.35 -8.08
N TRP A 44 11.62 -9.10 -8.46
CA TRP A 44 10.98 -8.74 -9.73
C TRP A 44 12.07 -8.40 -10.74
N SER A 45 12.05 -9.06 -11.91
CA SER A 45 12.76 -8.55 -13.08
C SER A 45 12.21 -7.16 -13.43
N GLU A 46 13.03 -6.30 -14.06
CA GLU A 46 12.62 -4.93 -14.46
C GLU A 46 11.26 -4.92 -15.18
N ASP A 47 11.02 -5.91 -16.05
CA ASP A 47 9.76 -6.10 -16.78
C ASP A 47 8.55 -6.29 -15.86
N GLN A 48 8.71 -6.99 -14.74
CA GLN A 48 7.63 -7.31 -13.82
C GLN A 48 7.29 -6.10 -12.94
N ALA A 49 8.30 -5.33 -12.56
CA ALA A 49 8.13 -4.05 -11.86
C ALA A 49 7.43 -3.00 -12.74
N ASP A 50 7.79 -2.93 -14.03
CA ASP A 50 7.16 -2.00 -14.97
C ASP A 50 5.70 -2.35 -15.27
N ARG A 51 5.36 -3.65 -15.32
CA ARG A 51 3.96 -4.09 -15.46
C ARG A 51 3.14 -3.73 -14.23
N ALA A 52 3.67 -3.92 -13.03
CA ALA A 52 3.00 -3.53 -11.79
C ALA A 52 2.77 -2.01 -11.73
N ARG A 53 3.79 -1.19 -12.08
CA ARG A 53 3.67 0.27 -12.17
C ARG A 53 2.61 0.69 -13.18
N THR A 54 2.57 0.04 -14.34
CA THR A 54 1.59 0.35 -15.41
C THR A 54 0.17 -0.03 -15.00
N ALA A 55 -0.03 -1.14 -14.30
CA ALA A 55 -1.32 -1.56 -13.78
C ALA A 55 -1.86 -0.58 -12.73
N VAL A 56 -1.02 -0.14 -11.80
CA VAL A 56 -1.38 0.88 -10.80
C VAL A 56 -1.71 2.22 -11.46
N LYS A 57 -0.93 2.62 -12.48
CA LYS A 57 -1.18 3.85 -13.24
C LYS A 57 -2.53 3.81 -13.98
N ARG A 58 -2.82 2.70 -14.66
CA ARG A 58 -4.12 2.48 -15.35
C ARG A 58 -5.31 2.45 -14.40
N SER A 59 -5.12 1.86 -13.22
CA SER A 59 -6.14 1.85 -12.17
C SER A 59 -6.46 3.28 -11.75
N ARG A 60 -5.44 4.11 -11.45
CA ARG A 60 -5.60 5.52 -11.10
C ARG A 60 -6.26 6.36 -12.20
N GLU A 61 -5.87 6.14 -13.46
CA GLU A 61 -6.49 6.83 -14.62
C GLU A 61 -7.96 6.42 -14.86
N SER A 62 -8.38 5.23 -14.41
CA SER A 62 -9.78 4.78 -14.54
C SER A 62 -10.70 5.33 -13.45
N PHE A 63 -10.15 5.77 -12.31
CA PHE A 63 -10.90 6.42 -11.23
C PHE A 63 -11.05 7.94 -11.42
N GLU A 64 -10.33 8.54 -12.38
CA GLU A 64 -10.44 9.97 -12.74
C GLU A 64 -11.45 10.25 -13.88
N ARG A 65 -12.32 9.28 -14.23
CA ARG A 65 -13.38 9.45 -15.24
C ARG A 65 -14.77 9.61 -14.63
#